data_AF-A0AAU6Y2X0-F1
#
_entry.id   AF-A0AAU6Y2X0-F1
#
_cell.length_a   1.000
_cell.length_b   1.000
_cell.length_c   1.000
_cell.angle_alpha   90.00
_cell.angle_beta   90.00
_cell.angle_gamma   90.00
#
_symmetry.space_group_name_H-M   'P 1'
#
loop_
_entity.id
_entity.type
_entity.pdbx_description
1 polymer ?
#
loop_
_entity_poly.entity_id
_entity_poly.type
_entity_poly.pdbx_seq_one_letter_code
_entity_poly.pdbx_strand_id
1 'polypeptide(L)' 'MKDDKTFQIEYQSGNDVQAVQVVHFSETYDFELNGKQTAIINNGDNSWSLASGDLDQLTVNLIGDAIEKFYKKQGW' A
#
# COMPACT_ATOMS: atom_id res chain seq x y z
N MET A 1 -6.02 -20.46 -0.24
CA MET A 1 -4.71 -19.77 -0.40
C MET A 1 -5.04 -18.42 -0.97
N LYS A 2 -4.89 -17.34 -0.19
CA LYS A 2 -5.03 -15.98 -0.74
C LYS A 2 -3.78 -15.77 -1.57
N ASP A 3 -3.93 -15.81 -2.88
CA ASP A 3 -2.82 -15.75 -3.82
C ASP A 3 -2.00 -14.49 -3.61
N ASP A 4 -0.68 -14.64 -3.61
CA ASP A 4 0.26 -13.53 -3.63
C ASP A 4 -0.03 -12.70 -4.89
N LYS A 5 -0.53 -11.48 -4.70
CA LYS A 5 -0.88 -10.59 -5.81
C LYS A 5 0.12 -9.47 -5.92
N THR A 6 0.83 -9.43 -7.04
CA THR A 6 1.64 -8.27 -7.43
C THR A 6 0.81 -7.33 -8.29
N PHE A 7 0.79 -6.04 -7.94
CA PHE A 7 0.10 -5.01 -8.70
C PHE A 7 0.79 -3.66 -8.55
N GLN A 8 0.45 -2.72 -9.44
CA GLN A 8 0.93 -1.36 -9.37
C GLN A 8 -0.19 -0.43 -8.89
N ILE A 9 0.16 0.47 -7.99
CA ILE A 9 -0.69 1.59 -7.59
C ILE A 9 -0.01 2.92 -7.91
N GLU A 10 -0.81 3.97 -7.92
CA GLU A 10 -0.35 5.35 -7.95
C GLU A 10 -0.97 6.10 -6.78
N TYR A 11 -0.16 6.89 -6.08
CA TYR A 11 -0.63 7.78 -5.03
C TYR A 11 -0.05 9.19 -5.20
N GLN A 12 -0.82 10.19 -4.78
CA GLN A 12 -0.41 11.58 -4.82
C GLN A 12 0.36 11.92 -3.54
N SER A 13 1.57 12.46 -3.66
CA SER A 13 2.35 13.02 -2.55
C SER A 13 2.67 14.47 -2.84
N GLY A 14 1.93 15.39 -2.21
CA GLY A 14 1.99 16.81 -2.57
C GLY A 14 1.52 17.04 -4.02
N ASN A 15 2.39 17.59 -4.86
CA ASN A 15 2.12 17.82 -6.29
C ASN A 15 2.60 16.68 -7.19
N ASP A 16 3.30 15.69 -6.64
CA ASP A 16 3.89 14.61 -7.40
C ASP A 16 3.03 13.34 -7.33
N VAL A 17 3.00 12.59 -8.44
CA VAL A 17 2.42 11.24 -8.49
C VAL A 17 3.55 10.24 -8.35
N GLN A 18 3.41 9.31 -7.41
CA GLN A 18 4.34 8.22 -7.18
C GLN A 18 3.69 6.91 -7.60
N ALA A 19 4.45 6.06 -8.31
CA ALA A 19 4.02 4.71 -8.69
C ALA A 19 4.78 3.68 -7.84
N VAL A 20 4.06 2.72 -7.28
CA VAL A 20 4.63 1.68 -6.41
C VAL A 20 4.13 0.32 -6.83
N GLN A 21 5.06 -0.63 -6.98
CA GLN A 21 4.72 -2.04 -7.13
C GLN A 21 4.52 -2.64 -5.73
N VAL A 22 3.33 -3.18 -5.49
CA VAL A 22 2.89 -3.74 -4.23
C VAL A 22 2.71 -5.25 -4.40
N VAL A 23 3.21 -6.01 -3.44
CA VAL A 23 2.95 -7.44 -3.26
C VAL A 23 2.03 -7.58 -2.05
N HIS A 24 0.82 -8.05 -2.27
CA HIS A 24 -0.07 -8.43 -1.17
C HIS A 24 0.20 -9.87 -0.77
N PHE A 25 0.73 -10.05 0.44
CA PHE A 25 1.05 -11.35 1.04
C PHE A 25 0.26 -11.51 2.34
N SER A 26 -0.75 -12.38 2.34
CA SER A 26 -1.62 -12.65 3.50
C SER A 26 -2.37 -11.41 4.04
N GLU A 27 -1.75 -10.69 4.98
CA GLU A 27 -2.30 -9.51 5.68
C GLU A 27 -1.44 -8.25 5.44
N THR A 28 -0.24 -8.41 4.86
CA THR A 28 0.68 -7.31 4.57
C THR A 28 0.68 -6.94 3.10
N TYR A 29 0.92 -5.66 2.87
CA TYR A 29 1.19 -5.09 1.57
C TYR A 29 2.63 -4.63 1.55
N ASP A 30 3.49 -5.43 0.93
CA ASP A 30 4.92 -5.27 0.86
C ASP A 30 5.29 -4.51 -0.42
N PHE A 31 6.21 -3.55 -0.30
CA PHE A 31 6.68 -2.75 -1.43
C PHE A 31 8.05 -2.13 -1.14
N GLU A 32 8.72 -1.68 -2.20
CA GLU A 32 9.92 -0.86 -2.08
C GLU A 32 9.58 0.61 -2.36
N LEU A 33 10.02 1.50 -1.48
CA LEU A 33 9.93 2.95 -1.68
C LEU A 33 11.26 3.58 -1.29
N ASN A 34 11.82 4.44 -2.17
CA ASN A 34 13.12 5.09 -1.97
C ASN A 34 14.27 4.11 -1.65
N GLY A 35 14.26 2.91 -2.24
CA GLY A 35 15.28 1.88 -2.00
C GLY A 35 15.11 1.13 -0.67
N LYS A 36 13.98 1.29 0.03
CA LYS A 36 13.70 0.63 1.30
C LYS A 36 12.48 -0.28 1.21
N GLN A 37 12.66 -1.52 1.66
CA GLN A 37 11.58 -2.48 1.85
C GLN A 37 10.67 -2.03 3.00
N THR A 38 9.37 -1.95 2.71
CA THR A 38 8.33 -1.45 3.59
C THR A 38 7.12 -2.38 3.51
N ALA A 39 6.44 -2.57 4.63
CA ALA A 39 5.19 -3.31 4.68
C ALA A 39 4.14 -2.51 5.45
N ILE A 40 2.90 -2.52 4.96
CA ILE A 40 1.75 -1.92 5.65
C ILE A 40 0.61 -2.92 5.81
N ILE A 41 -0.26 -2.69 6.79
CA ILE A 41 -1.42 -3.54 7.12
C ILE A 41 -2.68 -2.68 7.12
N ASN A 42 -3.79 -3.23 6.60
CA ASN A 42 -5.11 -2.65 6.77
C ASN A 42 -5.72 -3.15 8.11
N ASN A 43 -6.11 -2.23 9.00
CA ASN A 43 -6.62 -2.58 10.33
C ASN A 43 -8.11 -3.00 10.34
N GLY A 44 -8.78 -2.97 9.18
CA GLY A 44 -10.20 -3.34 9.05
C GLY A 44 -11.20 -2.23 9.42
N ASP A 45 -10.71 -1.04 9.77
CA ASP A 45 -11.50 0.14 10.15
C ASP A 45 -11.21 1.37 9.27
N ASN A 46 -10.69 1.13 8.05
CA ASN A 46 -10.18 2.13 7.11
C ASN A 46 -8.92 2.89 7.61
N SER A 47 -8.22 2.38 8.63
CA SER A 47 -6.89 2.85 8.99
C SER A 47 -5.81 1.86 8.57
N TRP A 48 -4.60 2.37 8.36
CA TRP A 48 -3.44 1.61 7.90
C TRP A 48 -2.29 1.74 8.89
N SER A 49 -1.60 0.64 9.16
CA SER A 49 -0.45 0.59 10.08
C SER A 49 0.84 0.29 9.33
N LEU A 50 1.94 0.92 9.74
CA LEU A 50 3.28 0.52 9.30
C LEU A 50 3.68 -0.78 10.02
N ALA A 51 3.88 -1.86 9.27
CA ALA A 51 4.36 -3.14 9.81
C ALA A 51 5.89 -3.23 9.79
N SER A 52 6.53 -2.64 8.78
CA SER A 52 7.99 -2.50 8.68
C SER A 52 8.36 -1.30 7.80
N GLY A 53 9.52 -0.69 8.01
CA GLY A 53 9.97 0.49 7.26
C GLY A 53 10.19 1.73 8.15
N ASP A 54 10.30 2.91 7.54
CA ASP A 54 10.43 4.22 8.21
C ASP A 54 9.57 5.31 7.57
N LEU A 55 8.39 4.94 7.07
CA LEU A 55 7.46 5.92 6.52
C LEU A 55 6.69 6.64 7.63
N ASP A 56 6.38 7.91 7.39
CA ASP A 56 5.41 8.62 8.23
C ASP A 56 3.98 8.11 7.98
N GLN A 57 3.10 8.38 8.94
CA GLN A 57 1.72 7.89 8.90
C GLN A 57 0.89 8.47 7.74
N LEU A 58 1.19 9.68 7.27
CA LEU A 58 0.50 10.27 6.13
C LEU A 58 0.82 9.49 4.86
N THR A 59 2.10 9.19 4.62
CA THR A 59 2.54 8.38 3.48
C THR A 59 1.93 6.97 3.53
N VAL A 60 1.88 6.34 4.72
CA VAL A 60 1.21 5.04 4.91
C VAL A 60 -0.26 5.10 4.50
N ASN A 61 -0.99 6.13 4.95
CA ASN A 61 -2.41 6.28 4.62
C ASN A 61 -2.63 6.53 3.12
N LEU A 62 -1.80 7.35 2.47
CA LEU A 62 -1.92 7.64 1.03
C LEU A 62 -1.73 6.37 0.18
N ILE A 63 -0.77 5.52 0.55
CA ILE A 63 -0.53 4.23 -0.10
C ILE A 63 -1.71 3.28 0.17
N GLY A 64 -2.17 3.20 1.42
CA GLY A 64 -3.33 2.41 1.82
C GLY A 64 -4.59 2.76 1.02
N ASP A 65 -4.90 4.05 0.90
CA ASP A 65 -6.01 4.56 0.10
C ASP A 65 -5.90 4.17 -1.38
N ALA A 66 -4.68 4.21 -1.94
CA ALA A 66 -4.44 3.81 -3.32
C ALA A 66 -4.64 2.31 -3.53
N ILE A 67 -4.24 1.47 -2.56
CA ILE A 67 -4.51 0.03 -2.56
C ILE A 67 -6.02 -0.23 -2.51
N GLU A 68 -6.77 0.44 -1.63
CA GLU A 68 -8.23 0.27 -1.60
C GLU A 68 -8.88 0.66 -2.92
N LYS A 69 -8.47 1.79 -3.51
CA LYS A 69 -8.97 2.23 -4.81
C LYS A 69 -8.67 1.20 -5.90
N PHE A 70 -7.51 0.57 -5.87
CA PHE A 70 -7.15 -0.50 -6.80
C PHE A 70 -8.09 -1.72 -6.69
N TYR A 71 -8.41 -2.16 -5.47
CA TYR A 71 -9.34 -3.27 -5.26
C TYR A 71 -10.79 -2.90 -5.58
N LYS A 72 -11.25 -1.72 -5.16
CA LYS A 72 -12.60 -1.21 -5.48
C LYS A 72 -12.84 -1.16 -6.99
N LYS A 73 -11.84 -0.77 -7.78
CA LYS A 73 -11.91 -0.78 -9.27
C LYS A 73 -12.07 -2.19 -9.86
N GLN A 74 -11.67 -3.23 -9.14
CA GLN A 74 -11.81 -4.64 -9.56
C GLN A 74 -13.12 -5.28 -9.06
N GLY A 75 -13.99 -4.52 -8.38
CA GLY A 75 -15.24 -5.04 -7.82
C GLY A 75 -15.05 -5.83 -6.52
N TRP A 76 -13.96 -5.57 -5.80
CA TRP A 76 -13.74 -6.05 -4.43
C TRP A 76 -14.25 -5.03 -3.41
#